data_AF-A0A345XX64-F1
#
_entry.id   AF-A0A345XX64-F1
#
_cell.length_a   1.000
_cell.length_b   1.000
_cell.length_c   1.000
_cell.angle_alpha   90.00
_cell.angle_beta   90.00
_cell.angle_gamma   90.00
#
_symmetry.space_group_name_H-M   'P 1'
#
loop_
_entity.id
_entity.type
_entity.pdbx_description
1 polymer ?
#
loop_
_entity_poly.entity_id
_entity_poly.type
_entity_poly.pdbx_seq_one_letter_code
_entity_poly.pdbx_strand_id
1 'polypeptide(L)'
;MSEQVHNRLAMVRAEREVSRQRLAEAVGAHYQTIGYIERGQYNPSLDMALRISAFFELPVEALFSLEPFRPLTDEVYRHGKKATP
;
A
#
# COMPACT_ATOMS: atom_id res chain seq x y z
N MET A 1 -4.27 -18.57 11.89
CA MET A 1 -3.52 -17.31 12.14
C MET A 1 -4.21 -16.25 11.29
N SER A 2 -4.64 -15.13 11.86
CA SER A 2 -5.23 -14.06 11.03
C SER A 2 -4.11 -13.47 10.17
N GLU A 3 -4.12 -13.74 8.87
CA GLU A 3 -3.14 -13.18 7.96
C GLU A 3 -3.29 -11.65 7.94
N GLN A 4 -2.25 -10.97 8.43
CA GLN A 4 -2.20 -9.51 8.45
C GLN A 4 -1.82 -9.02 7.05
N VAL A 5 -2.61 -8.11 6.48
CA VAL A 5 -2.30 -7.54 5.16
C VAL A 5 -1.22 -6.47 5.32
N HIS A 6 -0.08 -6.69 4.69
CA HIS A 6 0.95 -5.67 4.53
C HIS A 6 0.48 -4.62 3.53
N ASN A 7 0.80 -3.36 3.76
CA ASN A 7 0.41 -2.29 2.85
C ASN A 7 1.50 -1.22 2.67
N ARG A 8 1.47 -0.55 1.52
CA ARG A 8 2.31 0.62 1.18
C ARG A 8 1.49 1.91 1.14
N LEU A 9 0.27 1.91 1.67
CA LEU A 9 -0.69 2.98 1.48
C LEU A 9 -0.17 4.33 1.98
N ALA A 10 0.44 4.38 3.16
CA ALA A 10 0.99 5.61 3.71
C ALA A 10 2.10 6.21 2.83
N MET A 11 2.97 5.36 2.28
CA MET A 11 4.06 5.74 1.39
C MET A 11 3.51 6.29 0.06
N VAL A 12 2.65 5.53 -0.62
CA VAL A 12 2.04 5.95 -1.90
C VAL A 12 1.26 7.25 -1.72
N ARG A 13 0.52 7.38 -0.62
CA ARG A 13 -0.27 8.57 -0.33
C ARG A 13 0.63 9.80 -0.13
N ALA A 14 1.76 9.65 0.57
CA ALA A 14 2.72 10.73 0.75
C ALA A 14 3.42 11.12 -0.56
N GLU A 15 3.83 10.15 -1.37
CA GLU A 15 4.44 10.36 -2.69
C GLU A 15 3.52 11.14 -3.65
N ARG A 16 2.22 10.89 -3.58
CA ARG A 16 1.19 11.55 -4.41
C ARG A 16 0.62 12.82 -3.77
N GLU A 17 1.16 13.28 -2.65
CA GLU A 17 0.69 14.46 -1.90
C GLU A 17 -0.81 14.40 -1.52
N VAL A 18 -1.32 13.19 -1.27
CA VAL A 18 -2.73 12.98 -0.92
C VAL A 18 -2.90 13.01 0.61
N SER A 19 -3.90 13.72 1.12
CA SER A 19 -4.24 13.65 2.55
C SER A 19 -5.09 12.40 2.85
N ARG A 20 -5.04 11.90 4.08
CA ARG A 20 -5.92 10.79 4.51
C ARG A 20 -7.40 11.15 4.33
N GLN A 21 -7.75 12.41 4.57
CA GLN A 21 -9.12 12.91 4.41
C GLN A 21 -9.55 12.88 2.94
N ARG A 22 -8.72 13.38 2.03
CA ARG A 22 -9.00 13.33 0.59
C ARG A 22 -9.18 11.89 0.10
N LEU A 23 -8.32 10.98 0.54
CA LEU A 23 -8.45 9.57 0.17
C LEU A 23 -9.76 8.99 0.72
N ALA A 24 -10.06 9.22 2.01
CA ALA A 24 -11.27 8.72 2.66
C ALA A 24 -12.55 9.20 1.95
N GLU A 25 -12.62 10.48 1.60
CA GLU A 25 -13.72 11.06 0.83
C GLU A 25 -13.84 10.40 -0.56
N ALA A 26 -12.73 10.23 -1.27
CA ALA A 26 -12.72 9.66 -2.61
C ALA A 26 -13.13 8.18 -2.64
N VAL A 27 -12.77 7.40 -1.62
CA VAL A 27 -13.11 5.96 -1.56
C VAL A 27 -14.38 5.68 -0.75
N GLY A 28 -15.05 6.69 -0.20
CA GLY A 28 -16.26 6.53 0.62
C GLY A 28 -15.97 5.78 1.93
N ALA A 29 -14.86 6.08 2.59
CA ALA A 29 -14.46 5.52 3.88
C ALA A 29 -14.50 6.58 4.99
N HIS A 30 -14.54 6.12 6.24
CA HIS A 30 -14.29 7.01 7.37
C HIS A 30 -12.80 7.38 7.44
N TYR A 31 -12.48 8.63 7.78
CA TYR A 31 -11.10 9.13 7.86
C TYR A 31 -10.18 8.22 8.71
N GLN A 32 -10.69 7.75 9.85
CA GLN A 32 -9.93 6.89 10.75
C GLN A 32 -9.60 5.53 10.12
N THR A 33 -10.46 5.00 9.24
CA THR A 33 -10.25 3.74 8.53
C THR A 33 -8.96 3.78 7.72
N ILE A 34 -8.69 4.87 7.01
CA ILE A 34 -7.43 5.05 6.28
C ILE A 34 -6.23 4.96 7.23
N GLY A 35 -6.32 5.63 8.39
CA GLY A 35 -5.28 5.56 9.42
C GLY A 35 -5.08 4.16 9.97
N TYR A 36 -6.15 3.40 10.20
CA TYR A 36 -6.07 2.02 10.68
C TYR A 36 -5.44 1.08 9.64
N ILE A 37 -5.77 1.24 8.36
CA ILE A 37 -5.14 0.50 7.26
C ILE A 37 -3.64 0.79 7.22
N GLU A 38 -3.25 2.06 7.21
CA GLU A 38 -1.83 2.46 7.13
C GLU A 38 -0.98 1.90 8.27
N ARG A 39 -1.55 1.72 9.47
CA ARG A 39 -0.87 1.14 10.63
C ARG A 39 -0.97 -0.39 10.70
N GLY A 40 -1.61 -1.03 9.72
CA GLY A 40 -1.85 -2.48 9.71
C GLY A 40 -2.81 -2.95 10.80
N GLN A 41 -3.60 -2.05 11.38
CA GLN A 41 -4.57 -2.35 12.45
C GLN A 41 -5.92 -2.82 11.88
N TYR A 42 -6.15 -2.63 10.59
CA TYR A 42 -7.35 -3.05 9.88
C TYR A 42 -6.99 -3.54 8.48
N ASN A 43 -7.39 -4.77 8.18
CA ASN A 43 -7.32 -5.29 6.81
C ASN A 43 -8.49 -4.71 6.01
N PRO A 44 -8.25 -3.99 4.89
CA PRO A 44 -9.34 -3.52 4.06
C PRO A 44 -10.10 -4.70 3.47
N SER A 45 -11.42 -4.55 3.31
CA SER A 45 -12.21 -5.45 2.46
C SER A 45 -11.73 -5.37 1.00
N LEU A 46 -12.04 -6.38 0.20
CA LEU A 46 -11.67 -6.41 -1.22
C LEU A 46 -12.20 -5.17 -1.97
N ASP A 47 -13.44 -4.75 -1.70
CA ASP A 47 -14.03 -3.57 -2.33
C ASP A 47 -13.30 -2.26 -1.95
N MET A 48 -12.82 -2.15 -0.71
CA MET A 48 -12.04 -0.98 -0.27
C MET A 48 -10.66 -0.98 -0.94
N ALA A 49 -10.00 -2.13 -1.00
CA ALA A 49 -8.70 -2.28 -1.67
C ALA A 49 -8.78 -1.93 -3.16
N LEU A 50 -9.82 -2.39 -3.86
CA LEU A 50 -10.06 -2.07 -5.27
C LEU A 50 -10.35 -0.57 -5.50
N ARG A 51 -11.14 0.07 -4.63
CA ARG A 51 -11.40 1.51 -4.71
C ARG A 51 -10.12 2.34 -4.50
N ILE A 52 -9.29 1.97 -3.53
CA ILE A 52 -8.00 2.62 -3.28
C ILE A 52 -7.06 2.43 -4.49
N SER A 53 -7.01 1.21 -5.04
CA SER A 53 -6.25 0.87 -6.25
C SER A 53 -6.67 1.74 -7.45
N ALA A 54 -7.97 1.85 -7.69
CA ALA A 54 -8.51 2.72 -8.75
C ALA A 54 -8.17 4.19 -8.53
N PHE A 55 -8.28 4.70 -7.29
CA PHE A 55 -7.95 6.09 -6.97
C PHE A 55 -6.49 6.45 -7.25
N PHE A 56 -5.55 5.53 -7.00
CA PHE A 56 -4.12 5.75 -7.23
C PHE A 56 -3.64 5.31 -8.62
N GLU A 57 -4.52 4.73 -9.44
CA GLU A 57 -4.18 4.12 -10.74
C GLU A 57 -3.03 3.10 -10.63
N LEU A 58 -3.06 2.31 -9.56
CA LEU A 58 -2.06 1.27 -9.27
C LEU A 58 -2.72 -0.08 -9.11
N PRO A 59 -2.08 -1.20 -9.49
CA PRO A 59 -2.60 -2.52 -9.19
C PRO A 59 -2.70 -2.74 -7.67
N VAL A 60 -3.65 -3.56 -7.24
CA VAL A 60 -3.89 -3.85 -5.81
C VAL A 60 -2.62 -4.37 -5.14
N GLU A 61 -1.86 -5.20 -5.85
CA GLU A 61 -0.61 -5.82 -5.40
C GLU A 61 0.53 -4.82 -5.17
N ALA A 62 0.47 -3.63 -5.79
CA ALA A 62 1.41 -2.55 -5.49
C ALA A 62 1.12 -1.87 -4.15
N LEU A 63 -0.13 -1.98 -3.66
CA LEU A 63 -0.61 -1.32 -2.46
C LEU A 63 -0.73 -2.27 -1.26
N PHE A 64 -1.11 -3.52 -1.51
CA PHE A 64 -1.43 -4.53 -0.50
C PHE A 64 -0.79 -5.88 -0.85
N SER A 65 -0.37 -6.63 0.17
CA SER A 65 0.26 -7.94 0.00
C SER A 65 0.03 -8.80 1.24
N LEU A 66 -0.05 -10.12 1.05
CA LEU A 66 -0.05 -11.09 2.15
C LEU A 66 1.36 -11.36 2.68
N GLU A 67 2.38 -11.06 1.88
CA GLU A 67 3.79 -11.12 2.28
C GLU A 67 4.36 -9.72 2.56
N PRO A 68 5.34 -9.58 3.46
CA PRO A 68 6.02 -8.31 3.66
C PRO A 68 6.61 -7.76 2.36
N PHE A 69 6.37 -6.48 2.10
CA PHE A 69 7.00 -5.82 0.97
C PHE A 69 8.52 -5.81 1.15
N ARG A 70 9.24 -6.20 0.09
CA ARG A 70 10.69 -6.06 0.05
C ARG A 70 11.07 -4.58 0.16
N PRO A 71 12.13 -4.24 0.90
CA PRO A 71 12.69 -2.89 0.89
C PRO A 71 13.06 -2.48 -0.53
N LEU A 72 12.75 -1.23 -0.92
CA LEU A 72 13.15 -0.69 -2.23
C LEU A 72 14.66 -0.75 -2.45
N THR A 73 15.45 -0.59 -1.37
CA THR A 73 16.91 -0.73 -1.41
C THR A 73 17.34 -2.11 -1.91
N ASP A 74 16.63 -3.16 -1.52
CA ASP A 74 16.96 -4.52 -1.93
C ASP A 74 16.66 -4.73 -3.41
N GLU A 75 15.65 -4.06 -3.98
CA GLU A 75 15.34 -4.14 -5.41
C GLU A 75 16.34 -3.36 -6.25
N VAL A 76 16.72 -2.16 -5.80
CA VAL A 76 17.68 -1.28 -6.48
C VAL A 76 19.09 -1.89 -6.47
N TYR A 77 19.58 -2.38 -5.33
CA TYR A 77 20.96 -2.85 -5.19
C TYR A 77 21.16 -4.35 -5.48
N ARG A 78 20.10 -5.17 -5.59
CA ARG A 78 20.22 -6.57 -6.06
C ARG A 78 20.67 -6.66 -7.53
N HIS A 79 20.41 -5.62 -8.32
CA HIS A 79 20.92 -5.51 -9.69
C HIS A 79 22.46 -5.34 -9.78
N GLY A 80 23.16 -5.16 -8.64
CA GLY A 80 24.63 -5.11 -8.58
C GLY A 80 25.34 -6.47 -8.49
N LYS A 81 24.62 -7.60 -8.37
CA LYS A 81 25.21 -8.96 -8.29
C LYS A 81 24.99 -9.82 -9.56
N LYS A 82 24.98 -9.20 -10.74
CA LYS A 82 25.23 -9.90 -12.02
C LYS A 82 26.33 -9.20 -12.81
N ALA A 83 27.56 -9.29 -12.31
CA ALA A 83 28.75 -9.04 -13.11
C ALA A 83 29.96 -9.71 -12.46
N THR A 84 30.16 -11.01 -12.71
CA THR A 84 31.50 -11.60 -12.96
C THR A 84 31.33 -13.04 -13.47
N PRO A 85 32.32 -13.54 -14.24
CA PRO A 85 32.22 -13.99 -15.63
C PRO A 85 31.65 -15.39 -15.82
#